data_AF-A0A833DWR1-F1
#
_entry.id   AF-A0A833DWR1-F1
#
_cell.length_a   1.000
_cell.length_b   1.000
_cell.length_c   1.000
_cell.angle_alpha   90.00
_cell.angle_beta   90.00
_cell.angle_gamma   90.00
#
_symmetry.space_group_name_H-M   'P 1'
#
loop_
_entity.id
_entity.type
_entity.pdbx_description
1 polymer ?
#
loop_
_entity_poly.entity_id
_entity_poly.type
_entity_poly.pdbx_seq_one_letter_code
_entity_poly.pdbx_strand_id
1 'polypeptide(L)'
;MPTTHRILNLASLLFSKKIGGVYRLTVNSKDVNVELILEQAVRYSLLVLSPYARSLVMLLRSLTNKPKKLNDIMLECEALHIKCTELEKVADYLEELGLLERRGDEVTLTEDGVELAASIRDVEHEIADLIKMFLEGLSSDFDIYAHLFTGVASVVGVIEGYALGLPLKLVMPIHAYLSCLSASALALLARKNKKIIDILEKMFEEASVQGS
;
A
#
# COMPACT_ATOMS: atom_id res chain seq x y z
N MET A 1 -28.01 -3.43 -5.71
CA MET A 1 -26.84 -2.66 -5.22
C MET A 1 -26.53 -2.94 -3.74
N PRO A 2 -25.97 -4.10 -3.34
CA PRO A 2 -25.70 -4.41 -1.92
C PRO A 2 -24.20 -4.36 -1.53
N THR A 3 -23.29 -4.15 -2.48
CA THR A 3 -21.84 -4.26 -2.27
C THR A 3 -21.21 -2.96 -1.76
N THR A 4 -21.63 -1.80 -2.29
CA THR A 4 -21.14 -0.47 -1.86
C THR A 4 -21.46 -0.19 -0.39
N HIS A 5 -22.64 -0.60 0.06
CA HIS A 5 -23.09 -0.44 1.46
C HIS A 5 -22.31 -1.32 2.45
N ARG A 6 -21.73 -2.44 2.00
CA ARG A 6 -20.88 -3.32 2.82
C ARG A 6 -19.46 -2.81 2.96
N ILE A 7 -18.90 -2.19 1.92
CA ILE A 7 -17.58 -1.54 1.96
C ILE A 7 -17.63 -0.29 2.86
N LEU A 8 -18.71 0.50 2.77
CA LEU A 8 -18.97 1.65 3.65
C LEU A 8 -19.06 1.25 5.12
N ASN A 9 -19.71 0.12 5.41
CA ASN A 9 -19.75 -0.44 6.77
C ASN A 9 -18.37 -0.93 7.24
N LEU A 10 -17.50 -1.42 6.36
CA LEU A 10 -16.16 -1.88 6.73
C LEU A 10 -15.23 -0.71 7.07
N ALA A 11 -15.25 0.35 6.27
CA ALA A 11 -14.53 1.60 6.56
C ALA A 11 -15.05 2.22 7.87
N SER A 12 -16.37 2.37 8.02
CA SER A 12 -16.98 2.82 9.27
C SER A 12 -16.65 1.90 10.45
N LEU A 13 -16.56 0.57 10.29
CA LEU A 13 -16.13 -0.34 11.36
C LEU A 13 -14.64 -0.17 11.71
N LEU A 14 -13.77 0.09 10.74
CA LEU A 14 -12.36 0.39 10.94
C LEU A 14 -12.16 1.74 11.66
N PHE A 15 -13.07 2.70 11.47
CA PHE A 15 -13.02 4.03 12.08
C PHE A 15 -13.85 4.20 13.37
N SER A 16 -14.95 3.46 13.57
CA SER A 16 -15.92 3.66 14.66
C SER A 16 -15.88 2.60 15.77
N LYS A 17 -15.35 1.39 15.52
CA LYS A 17 -15.31 0.33 16.53
C LYS A 17 -13.92 0.22 17.13
N LYS A 18 -13.82 0.56 18.42
CA LYS A 18 -12.77 0.18 19.38
C LYS A 18 -11.84 -0.94 18.84
N ILE A 19 -10.76 -0.57 18.16
CA ILE A 19 -9.46 -1.25 18.33
C ILE A 19 -8.92 -0.79 19.69
N GLY A 20 -9.71 -1.04 20.73
CA GLY A 20 -9.52 -0.56 22.10
C GLY A 20 -8.81 -1.59 22.97
N GLY A 21 -7.93 -2.41 22.39
CA GLY A 21 -7.30 -3.51 23.12
C GLY A 21 -5.84 -3.82 22.77
N VAL A 22 -5.34 -3.43 21.60
CA VAL A 22 -3.94 -3.72 21.23
C VAL A 22 -3.38 -2.53 20.47
N TYR A 23 -2.28 -1.97 20.96
CA TYR A 23 -1.55 -0.79 20.47
C TYR A 23 -2.15 0.58 20.83
N ARG A 24 -2.15 0.89 22.14
CA ARG A 24 -2.14 2.27 22.62
C ARG A 24 -0.75 2.86 22.31
N LEU A 25 -0.54 3.37 21.10
CA LEU A 25 0.70 4.03 20.73
C LEU A 25 0.72 5.43 21.34
N THR A 26 1.42 5.58 22.47
CA THR A 26 1.87 6.88 22.98
C THR A 26 2.97 7.41 22.07
N VAL A 27 2.59 7.98 20.93
CA VAL A 27 3.52 8.74 20.09
C VAL A 27 3.61 10.15 20.67
N ASN A 28 4.75 10.44 21.31
CA ASN A 28 5.09 11.77 21.80
C ASN A 28 5.04 12.78 20.64
N SER A 29 4.35 13.90 20.82
CA SER A 29 3.88 14.78 19.73
C SER A 29 4.95 15.67 19.08
N LYS A 30 6.24 15.48 19.34
CA LYS A 30 7.31 16.38 18.89
C LYS A 30 8.23 15.85 17.80
N ASP A 31 8.24 14.54 17.53
CA ASP A 31 9.07 13.93 16.47
C ASP A 31 8.23 12.98 15.62
N VAL A 32 7.27 13.52 14.88
CA VAL A 32 6.56 12.72 13.88
C VAL A 32 7.45 12.63 12.64
N ASN A 33 8.22 11.55 12.54
CA ASN A 33 9.05 11.27 11.38
C ASN A 33 8.17 10.70 10.24
N VAL A 34 8.29 11.29 9.04
CA VAL A 34 7.67 10.83 7.78
C VAL A 34 7.89 9.32 7.59
N GLU A 35 9.13 8.88 7.82
CA GLU A 35 9.54 7.47 7.67
C GLU A 35 8.74 6.55 8.57
N LEU A 36 8.47 6.96 9.82
CA LEU A 36 7.71 6.16 10.78
C LEU A 36 6.24 6.00 10.35
N ILE A 37 5.61 7.07 9.81
CA ILE A 37 4.25 6.98 9.30
C ILE A 37 4.20 6.08 8.07
N LEU A 38 5.14 6.26 7.13
CA LEU A 38 5.20 5.46 5.92
C LEU A 38 5.44 3.99 6.24
N GLU A 39 6.39 3.67 7.11
CA GLU A 39 6.68 2.29 7.54
C GLU A 39 5.45 1.63 8.18
N GLN A 40 4.72 2.37 9.03
CA GLN A 40 3.47 1.88 9.61
C GLN A 40 2.38 1.66 8.56
N ALA A 41 2.25 2.59 7.60
CA ALA A 41 1.29 2.45 6.51
C ALA A 41 1.61 1.21 5.66
N VAL A 42 2.88 1.03 5.26
CA VAL A 42 3.38 -0.15 4.55
C VAL A 42 3.05 -1.43 5.31
N ARG A 43 3.35 -1.47 6.61
CA ARG A 43 3.07 -2.62 7.46
C ARG A 43 1.58 -2.97 7.47
N TYR A 44 0.70 -1.99 7.69
CA TYR A 44 -0.75 -2.23 7.72
C TYR A 44 -1.28 -2.71 6.37
N SER A 45 -0.79 -2.14 5.27
CA SER A 45 -1.15 -2.58 3.92
C SER A 45 -0.74 -4.02 3.66
N LEU A 46 0.45 -4.43 4.09
CA LEU A 46 0.93 -5.80 3.90
C LEU A 46 0.16 -6.80 4.78
N LEU A 47 -0.25 -6.39 6.00
CA LEU A 47 -0.97 -7.26 6.93
C LEU A 47 -2.36 -7.68 6.42
N VAL A 48 -3.04 -6.82 5.66
CA VAL A 48 -4.37 -7.13 5.12
C VAL A 48 -4.33 -8.05 3.90
N LEU A 49 -3.18 -8.20 3.26
CA LEU A 49 -3.00 -9.10 2.11
C LEU A 49 -2.91 -10.57 2.54
N SER A 50 -3.30 -11.47 1.62
CA SER A 50 -3.04 -12.90 1.78
C SER A 50 -1.54 -13.19 1.83
N PRO A 51 -1.09 -14.31 2.42
CA PRO A 51 0.34 -14.64 2.50
C PRO A 51 1.07 -14.61 1.15
N TYR A 52 0.41 -15.07 0.09
CA TYR A 52 0.93 -15.04 -1.27
C TYR A 52 1.07 -13.60 -1.79
N ALA A 53 -0.01 -12.81 -1.76
CA ALA A 53 0.00 -11.43 -2.23
C ALA A 53 1.00 -10.55 -1.48
N ARG A 54 1.11 -10.76 -0.16
CA ARG A 54 2.11 -10.10 0.69
C ARG A 54 3.54 -10.44 0.27
N SER A 55 3.83 -11.72 0.06
CA SER A 55 5.17 -12.18 -0.33
C SER A 55 5.53 -11.64 -1.72
N LEU A 56 4.57 -11.57 -2.65
CA LEU A 56 4.73 -10.95 -3.97
C LEU A 56 5.14 -9.49 -3.89
N VAL A 57 4.36 -8.69 -3.16
CA VAL A 57 4.65 -7.26 -3.00
C VAL A 57 5.99 -7.06 -2.30
N MET A 58 6.28 -7.83 -1.24
CA MET A 58 7.56 -7.74 -0.55
C MET A 58 8.74 -8.08 -1.45
N LEU A 59 8.62 -9.09 -2.29
CA LEU A 59 9.70 -9.49 -3.19
C LEU A 59 9.99 -8.39 -4.23
N LEU A 60 8.95 -7.86 -4.89
CA LEU A 60 9.09 -6.76 -5.85
C LEU A 60 9.74 -5.52 -5.20
N ARG A 61 9.24 -5.10 -4.03
CA ARG A 61 9.77 -3.95 -3.28
C ARG A 61 11.23 -4.13 -2.86
N SER A 62 11.57 -5.34 -2.42
CA SER A 62 12.90 -5.60 -1.86
C SER A 62 13.99 -5.63 -2.93
N LEU A 63 13.65 -6.09 -4.15
CA LEU A 63 14.61 -6.29 -5.23
C LEU A 63 14.80 -5.11 -6.16
N THR A 64 13.97 -4.07 -6.06
CA THR A 64 13.98 -2.93 -6.99
C THR A 64 15.35 -2.20 -7.08
N ASN A 65 16.23 -2.31 -6.07
CA ASN A 65 17.54 -1.64 -6.09
C ASN A 65 18.74 -2.55 -6.39
N LYS A 66 18.65 -3.82 -5.99
CA LYS A 66 19.80 -4.74 -6.05
C LYS A 66 19.35 -6.19 -5.91
N PRO A 67 20.15 -7.13 -6.44
CA PRO A 67 20.00 -8.55 -6.12
C PRO A 67 20.04 -8.80 -4.61
N LYS A 68 19.28 -9.78 -4.13
CA LYS A 68 19.24 -10.22 -2.72
C LYS A 68 19.00 -11.71 -2.61
N LYS A 69 19.39 -12.31 -1.49
CA LYS A 69 18.95 -13.67 -1.14
C LYS A 69 17.52 -13.62 -0.60
N LEU A 70 16.75 -14.68 -0.83
CA LEU A 70 15.38 -14.77 -0.28
C LEU A 70 15.35 -14.69 1.25
N ASN A 71 16.40 -15.18 1.93
CA ASN A 71 16.56 -15.04 3.39
C ASN A 71 16.70 -13.58 3.83
N ASP A 72 17.37 -12.73 3.04
CA ASP A 72 17.49 -11.30 3.38
C ASP A 72 16.12 -10.61 3.27
N ILE A 73 15.34 -10.98 2.25
CA ILE A 73 13.95 -10.50 2.08
C ILE A 73 13.05 -10.98 3.23
N MET A 74 13.27 -12.20 3.73
CA MET A 74 12.57 -12.69 4.93
C MET A 74 12.88 -11.82 6.15
N LEU A 75 14.14 -11.43 6.36
CA LEU A 75 14.53 -10.54 7.46
C LEU A 75 13.87 -9.16 7.32
N GLU A 76 13.72 -8.64 6.10
CA GLU A 76 12.96 -7.40 5.83
C GLU A 76 11.48 -7.54 6.18
N CYS A 77 10.86 -8.69 5.89
CA CYS A 77 9.50 -8.99 6.36
C CYS A 77 9.41 -9.02 7.89
N GLU A 78 10.38 -9.64 8.57
CA GLU A 78 10.41 -9.71 10.04
C GLU A 78 10.61 -8.34 10.69
N ALA A 79 11.43 -7.47 10.10
CA ALA A 79 11.62 -6.09 10.54
C ALA A 79 10.31 -5.29 10.50
N LEU A 80 9.46 -5.56 9.49
CA LEU A 80 8.10 -5.00 9.40
C LEU A 80 7.08 -5.73 10.28
N HIS A 81 7.51 -6.72 11.08
CA HIS A 81 6.66 -7.58 11.89
C HIS A 81 5.55 -8.29 11.09
N ILE A 82 5.88 -8.76 9.90
CA ILE A 82 5.01 -9.56 9.03
C ILE A 82 5.68 -10.89 8.69
N LYS A 83 4.86 -11.86 8.26
CA LYS A 83 5.35 -13.16 7.78
C LYS A 83 5.13 -13.30 6.28
N CYS A 84 6.19 -13.66 5.56
CA CYS A 84 6.20 -13.89 4.11
C CYS A 84 6.49 -15.36 3.81
N THR A 85 5.54 -16.24 4.17
CA THR A 85 5.73 -17.70 4.12
C THR A 85 5.72 -18.29 2.71
N GLU A 86 5.37 -17.49 1.69
CA GLU A 86 5.20 -17.94 0.31
C GLU A 86 6.29 -17.37 -0.62
N LEU A 87 7.39 -16.82 -0.07
CA LEU A 87 8.45 -16.17 -0.85
C LEU A 87 9.03 -17.05 -1.96
N GLU A 88 9.35 -18.31 -1.67
CA GLU A 88 9.90 -19.24 -2.68
C GLU A 88 8.91 -19.44 -3.84
N LYS A 89 7.65 -19.75 -3.52
CA LYS A 89 6.62 -19.99 -4.54
C LYS A 89 6.32 -18.76 -5.39
N VAL A 90 6.42 -17.58 -4.78
CA VAL A 90 6.27 -16.30 -5.46
C VAL A 90 7.48 -16.01 -6.35
N ALA A 91 8.70 -16.31 -5.89
CA ALA A 91 9.90 -16.15 -6.69
C ALA A 91 9.84 -17.04 -7.94
N ASP A 92 9.48 -18.31 -7.77
CA ASP A 92 9.27 -19.26 -8.88
C ASP A 92 8.22 -18.73 -9.87
N TYR A 93 7.10 -18.21 -9.35
CA TYR A 93 6.06 -17.64 -10.19
C TYR A 93 6.52 -16.41 -10.99
N LEU A 94 7.31 -15.51 -10.38
CA LEU A 94 7.83 -14.33 -11.07
C LEU A 94 8.92 -14.68 -12.08
N GLU A 95 9.69 -15.74 -11.83
CA GLU A 95 10.65 -16.31 -12.78
C GLU A 95 9.92 -16.94 -13.99
N GLU A 96 8.83 -17.68 -13.76
CA GLU A 96 7.96 -18.20 -14.84
C GLU A 96 7.37 -17.10 -15.72
N LEU A 97 7.12 -15.91 -15.15
CA LEU A 97 6.65 -14.73 -15.89
C LEU A 97 7.78 -13.94 -16.57
N GLY A 98 9.05 -14.32 -16.39
CA GLY A 98 10.19 -13.57 -16.91
C GLY A 98 10.43 -12.23 -16.22
N LEU A 99 9.88 -12.01 -15.02
CA LEU A 99 10.06 -10.79 -14.21
C LEU A 99 11.23 -10.89 -13.23
N LEU A 100 11.80 -12.09 -13.08
CA LEU A 100 12.83 -12.42 -12.10
C LEU A 100 13.82 -13.42 -12.69
N GLU A 101 15.09 -13.29 -12.31
CA GLU A 101 16.17 -14.24 -12.59
C GLU A 101 16.84 -14.72 -11.29
N ARG A 102 17.24 -15.99 -11.26
CA ARG A 102 18.08 -16.56 -10.20
C ARG A 102 19.54 -16.68 -10.65
N ARG A 103 20.45 -16.20 -9.81
CA ARG A 103 21.92 -16.31 -10.01
C ARG A 103 22.55 -16.92 -8.77
N GLY A 104 22.62 -18.25 -8.73
CA GLY A 104 23.03 -18.96 -7.53
C GLY A 104 21.95 -18.88 -6.46
N ASP A 105 22.27 -18.31 -5.30
CA ASP A 105 21.33 -18.11 -4.18
C ASP A 105 20.70 -16.70 -4.14
N GLU A 106 21.09 -15.83 -5.07
CA GLU A 106 20.51 -14.50 -5.23
C GLU A 106 19.41 -14.49 -6.29
N VAL A 107 18.39 -13.68 -6.03
CA VAL A 107 17.32 -13.33 -6.97
C VAL A 107 17.47 -11.87 -7.38
N THR A 108 17.16 -11.57 -8.65
CA THR A 108 17.18 -10.21 -9.20
C THR A 108 16.02 -10.02 -10.16
N LEU A 109 15.53 -8.79 -10.32
CA LEU A 109 14.47 -8.49 -11.28
C LEU A 109 15.06 -8.36 -12.69
N THR A 110 14.32 -8.80 -13.70
CA THR A 110 14.59 -8.45 -15.10
C THR A 110 14.22 -6.99 -15.37
N GLU A 111 14.48 -6.48 -16.57
CA GLU A 111 14.08 -5.11 -16.96
C GLU A 111 12.58 -4.86 -16.73
N ASP A 112 11.73 -5.76 -17.23
CA ASP A 112 10.27 -5.70 -17.03
C ASP A 112 9.88 -5.79 -15.55
N GLY A 113 10.59 -6.62 -14.77
CA GLY A 113 10.39 -6.73 -13.33
C GLY A 113 10.76 -5.43 -12.58
N VAL A 114 11.84 -4.76 -13.01
CA VAL A 114 12.28 -3.47 -12.45
C VAL A 114 11.26 -2.39 -12.75
N GLU A 115 10.72 -2.31 -13.97
CA GLU A 115 9.69 -1.31 -14.33
C GLU A 115 8.44 -1.47 -13.46
N LEU A 116 7.96 -2.71 -13.30
CA LEU A 116 6.84 -3.01 -12.43
C LEU A 116 7.13 -2.62 -10.97
N ALA A 117 8.29 -2.98 -10.45
CA ALA A 117 8.67 -2.67 -9.08
C ALA A 117 8.90 -1.16 -8.85
N ALA A 118 9.38 -0.43 -9.86
CA ALA A 118 9.53 1.02 -9.82
C ALA A 118 8.19 1.72 -9.63
N SER A 119 7.13 1.27 -10.31
CA SER A 119 5.79 1.85 -10.12
C SER A 119 5.26 1.75 -8.68
N ILE A 120 5.64 0.69 -7.95
CA ILE A 120 5.27 0.54 -6.53
C ILE A 120 6.02 1.57 -5.69
N ARG A 121 7.31 1.74 -5.98
CA ARG A 121 8.17 2.72 -5.30
C ARG A 121 7.73 4.14 -5.56
N ASP A 122 7.33 4.47 -6.77
CA ASP A 122 6.91 5.83 -7.14
C ASP A 122 5.70 6.23 -6.28
N VAL A 123 4.70 5.34 -6.15
CA VAL A 123 3.55 5.59 -5.26
C VAL A 123 3.97 5.68 -3.79
N GLU A 124 4.92 4.87 -3.33
CA GLU A 124 5.46 5.02 -1.97
C GLU A 124 6.13 6.38 -1.75
N HIS A 125 6.86 6.89 -2.74
CA HIS A 125 7.47 8.22 -2.71
C HIS A 125 6.43 9.32 -2.68
N GLU A 126 5.42 9.24 -3.56
CA GLU A 126 4.32 10.21 -3.58
C GLU A 126 3.58 10.25 -2.23
N ILE A 127 3.36 9.10 -1.60
CA ILE A 127 2.75 9.04 -0.26
C ILE A 127 3.69 9.61 0.81
N ALA A 128 5.00 9.38 0.71
CA ALA A 128 5.98 10.00 1.60
C ALA A 128 5.95 11.54 1.50
N ASP A 129 5.89 12.06 0.27
CA ASP A 129 5.79 13.48 -0.01
C ASP A 129 4.47 14.07 0.52
N LEU A 130 3.34 13.37 0.36
CA LEU A 130 2.08 13.76 0.99
C LEU A 130 2.21 13.87 2.51
N ILE A 131 2.75 12.83 3.15
CA ILE A 131 2.95 12.80 4.60
C ILE A 131 3.81 14.00 5.01
N LYS A 132 4.89 14.27 4.29
CA LYS A 132 5.78 15.40 4.56
C LYS A 132 5.06 16.75 4.43
N MET A 133 4.42 17.00 3.28
CA MET A 133 3.65 18.23 3.04
C MET A 133 2.58 18.43 4.11
N PHE A 134 1.94 17.34 4.55
CA PHE A 134 0.94 17.39 5.60
C PHE A 134 1.51 17.78 6.96
N LEU A 135 2.63 17.17 7.36
CA LEU A 135 3.30 17.46 8.63
C LEU A 135 3.87 18.88 8.66
N GLU A 136 4.27 19.42 7.50
CA GLU A 136 4.73 20.80 7.34
C GLU A 136 3.58 21.82 7.22
N GLY A 137 2.32 21.36 7.19
CA GLY A 137 1.14 22.22 7.04
C GLY A 137 1.00 22.84 5.64
N LEU A 138 1.71 22.30 4.65
CA LEU A 138 1.74 22.76 3.27
C LEU A 138 0.70 22.04 2.39
N SER A 139 0.10 20.96 2.87
CA SER A 139 -0.89 20.19 2.11
C SER A 139 -2.17 21.00 1.86
N SER A 140 -2.53 21.13 0.60
CA SER A 140 -3.86 21.57 0.18
C SER A 140 -4.88 20.44 0.33
N ASP A 141 -6.17 20.78 0.33
CA ASP A 141 -7.22 19.76 0.33
C ASP A 141 -7.12 18.93 -0.96
N PHE A 142 -6.77 19.57 -2.08
CA PHE A 142 -6.59 18.93 -3.39
C PHE A 142 -5.53 17.82 -3.37
N ASP A 143 -4.44 17.99 -2.64
CA ASP A 143 -3.41 16.95 -2.50
C ASP A 143 -4.02 15.68 -1.86
N ILE A 144 -4.82 15.86 -0.82
CA ILE A 144 -5.51 14.73 -0.14
C ILE A 144 -6.51 14.06 -1.10
N TYR A 145 -7.27 14.84 -1.88
CA TYR A 145 -8.16 14.29 -2.92
C TYR A 145 -7.37 13.46 -3.94
N ALA A 146 -6.30 14.01 -4.51
CA ALA A 146 -5.49 13.35 -5.54
C ALA A 146 -4.98 11.97 -5.09
N HIS A 147 -4.54 11.85 -3.84
CA HIS A 147 -4.09 10.58 -3.28
C HIS A 147 -5.21 9.57 -3.05
N LEU A 148 -6.41 10.01 -2.67
CA LEU A 148 -7.58 9.13 -2.60
C LEU A 148 -7.95 8.58 -3.98
N PHE A 149 -7.78 9.39 -5.03
CA PHE A 149 -7.96 8.96 -6.40
C PHE A 149 -6.85 8.03 -6.91
N THR A 150 -5.65 8.03 -6.31
CA THR A 150 -4.55 7.13 -6.71
C THR A 150 -4.94 5.65 -6.59
N GLY A 151 -5.66 5.29 -5.52
CA GLY A 151 -6.24 3.94 -5.38
C GLY A 151 -7.20 3.60 -6.53
N VAL A 152 -8.02 4.55 -6.97
CA VAL A 152 -8.95 4.37 -8.10
C VAL A 152 -8.21 4.34 -9.44
N ALA A 153 -7.22 5.21 -9.65
CA ALA A 153 -6.39 5.22 -10.85
C ALA A 153 -5.61 3.91 -11.00
N SER A 154 -5.15 3.32 -9.89
CA SER A 154 -4.51 2.00 -9.94
C SER A 154 -5.45 0.88 -10.40
N VAL A 155 -6.79 1.04 -10.30
CA VAL A 155 -7.77 0.12 -10.92
C VAL A 155 -7.74 0.25 -12.44
N VAL A 156 -7.57 1.46 -12.98
CA VAL A 156 -7.43 1.67 -14.43
C VAL A 156 -6.16 0.95 -14.92
N GLY A 157 -5.05 1.11 -14.19
CA GLY A 157 -3.82 0.35 -14.45
C GLY A 157 -4.02 -1.16 -14.37
N VAL A 158 -4.90 -1.67 -13.49
CA VAL A 158 -5.26 -3.10 -13.46
C VAL A 158 -5.97 -3.54 -14.73
N ILE A 159 -6.93 -2.74 -15.19
CA ILE A 159 -7.72 -3.02 -16.39
C ILE A 159 -6.82 -2.99 -17.64
N GLU A 160 -5.94 -1.99 -17.74
CA GLU A 160 -4.98 -1.87 -18.84
C GLU A 160 -3.94 -3.00 -18.80
N GLY A 161 -3.37 -3.31 -17.64
CA GLY A 161 -2.45 -4.44 -17.47
C GLY A 161 -3.08 -5.78 -17.84
N TYR A 162 -4.35 -5.99 -17.49
CA TYR A 162 -5.10 -7.17 -17.93
C TYR A 162 -5.33 -7.18 -19.44
N ALA A 163 -5.62 -6.03 -20.06
CA ALA A 163 -5.72 -5.91 -21.51
C ALA A 163 -4.37 -6.19 -22.23
N LEU A 164 -3.24 -5.94 -21.55
CA LEU A 164 -1.89 -6.29 -21.99
C LEU A 164 -1.51 -7.75 -21.69
N GLY A 165 -2.42 -8.56 -21.15
CA GLY A 165 -2.21 -9.99 -20.91
C GLY A 165 -1.52 -10.33 -19.59
N LEU A 166 -1.34 -9.35 -18.68
CA LEU A 166 -0.76 -9.63 -17.36
C LEU A 166 -1.72 -10.49 -16.51
N PRO A 167 -1.21 -11.48 -15.77
CA PRO A 167 -2.07 -12.32 -14.94
C PRO A 167 -2.70 -11.51 -13.81
N LEU A 168 -4.01 -11.69 -13.57
CA LEU A 168 -4.69 -11.08 -12.41
C LEU A 168 -4.04 -11.45 -11.07
N LYS A 169 -3.39 -12.62 -11.00
CA LYS A 169 -2.63 -13.07 -9.81
C LYS A 169 -1.41 -12.18 -9.50
N LEU A 170 -0.90 -11.43 -10.48
CA LEU A 170 0.17 -10.44 -10.31
C LEU A 170 -0.41 -9.06 -10.00
N VAL A 171 -1.39 -8.63 -10.80
CA VAL A 171 -1.86 -7.24 -10.81
C VAL A 171 -2.76 -6.91 -9.62
N MET A 172 -3.63 -7.85 -9.20
CA MET A 172 -4.55 -7.63 -8.08
C MET A 172 -3.84 -7.43 -6.73
N PRO A 173 -2.81 -8.22 -6.35
CA PRO A 173 -2.01 -7.95 -5.16
C PRO A 173 -1.40 -6.54 -5.10
N ILE A 174 -0.86 -6.07 -6.22
CA ILE A 174 -0.24 -4.75 -6.32
C ILE A 174 -1.29 -3.66 -6.10
N HIS A 175 -2.41 -3.71 -6.82
CA HIS A 175 -3.51 -2.76 -6.64
C HIS A 175 -4.05 -2.75 -5.21
N ALA A 176 -4.27 -3.93 -4.61
CA ALA A 176 -4.73 -4.03 -3.24
C ALA A 176 -3.73 -3.39 -2.26
N TYR A 177 -2.43 -3.62 -2.45
CA TYR A 177 -1.38 -3.00 -1.66
C TYR A 177 -1.41 -1.47 -1.75
N LEU A 178 -1.39 -0.90 -2.95
CA LEU A 178 -1.37 0.55 -3.16
C LEU A 178 -2.61 1.25 -2.59
N SER A 179 -3.77 0.62 -2.77
CA SER A 179 -5.04 1.10 -2.21
C SER A 179 -5.00 1.11 -0.67
N CYS A 180 -4.51 0.03 -0.07
CA CYS A 180 -4.37 -0.03 1.39
C CYS A 180 -3.28 0.89 1.93
N LEU A 181 -2.23 1.17 1.15
CA LEU A 181 -1.13 2.07 1.53
C LEU A 181 -1.64 3.50 1.65
N SER A 182 -2.36 3.97 0.63
CA SER A 182 -2.99 5.29 0.63
C SER A 182 -3.98 5.43 1.80
N ALA A 183 -4.86 4.45 1.98
CA ALA A 183 -5.84 4.46 3.06
C ALA A 183 -5.19 4.43 4.46
N SER A 184 -4.13 3.63 4.64
CA SER A 184 -3.43 3.50 5.92
C SER A 184 -2.67 4.78 6.26
N ALA A 185 -2.00 5.41 5.28
CA ALA A 185 -1.31 6.68 5.46
C ALA A 185 -2.29 7.78 5.88
N LEU A 186 -3.41 7.94 5.16
CA LEU A 186 -4.44 8.92 5.51
C LEU A 186 -5.07 8.65 6.88
N ALA A 187 -5.33 7.39 7.23
CA ALA A 187 -5.86 7.03 8.54
C ALA A 187 -4.87 7.38 9.68
N LEU A 188 -3.57 7.19 9.45
CA LEU A 188 -2.52 7.57 10.41
C LEU A 188 -2.42 9.09 10.57
N LEU A 189 -2.48 9.85 9.46
CA LEU A 189 -2.48 11.30 9.47
C LEU A 189 -3.75 11.89 10.12
N ALA A 190 -4.92 11.29 9.87
CA ALA A 190 -6.20 11.71 10.45
C ALA A 190 -6.21 11.65 11.99
N ARG A 191 -5.46 10.71 12.58
CA ARG A 191 -5.27 10.63 14.05
C ARG A 191 -4.49 11.82 14.62
N LYS A 192 -3.74 12.53 13.77
CA LYS A 192 -2.88 13.66 14.16
C LYS A 192 -3.53 15.00 13.84
N ASN A 193 -4.45 15.06 12.88
CA ASN A 193 -5.06 16.31 12.44
C ASN A 193 -6.49 16.07 11.93
N LYS A 194 -7.43 16.74 12.61
CA LYS A 194 -8.86 16.65 12.33
C LYS A 194 -9.22 17.11 10.91
N LYS A 195 -8.43 17.99 10.30
CA LYS A 195 -8.66 18.49 8.93
C LYS A 195 -8.85 17.36 7.92
N ILE A 196 -8.12 16.25 8.05
CA ILE A 196 -8.28 15.10 7.15
C ILE A 196 -9.66 14.45 7.33
N ILE A 197 -10.12 14.30 8.57
CA ILE A 197 -11.44 13.76 8.85
C ILE A 197 -12.50 14.67 8.21
N ASP A 198 -12.39 15.98 8.40
CA ASP A 198 -13.33 16.94 7.83
C ASP A 198 -13.35 16.88 6.28
N ILE A 199 -12.18 16.73 5.64
CA ILE A 199 -12.08 16.55 4.18
C ILE A 199 -12.73 15.24 3.73
N LEU A 200 -12.44 14.14 4.42
CA LEU A 200 -13.02 12.82 4.12
C LEU A 200 -14.55 12.83 4.28
N GLU A 201 -15.07 13.45 5.34
CA GLU A 201 -16.50 13.60 5.57
C GLU A 201 -17.16 14.41 4.44
N LYS A 202 -16.58 15.55 4.07
CA LYS A 202 -17.06 16.36 2.94
C LYS A 202 -17.09 15.59 1.62
N MET A 203 -16.05 14.79 1.34
CA MET A 203 -16.01 13.90 0.17
C MET A 203 -17.17 12.92 0.13
N PHE A 204 -17.48 12.28 1.27
CA PHE A 204 -18.58 11.32 1.35
C PHE A 204 -19.94 11.99 1.16
N GLU A 205 -20.13 13.17 1.73
CA GLU A 205 -21.35 13.96 1.53
C GLU A 205 -21.56 14.29 0.04
N GLU A 206 -20.54 14.83 -0.63
CA GLU A 206 -20.61 15.19 -2.05
C GLU A 206 -20.88 13.97 -2.97
N ALA A 207 -20.23 12.84 -2.70
CA ALA A 207 -20.47 11.60 -3.45
C ALA A 207 -21.89 11.04 -3.26
N SER A 208 -22.48 11.23 -2.07
CA SER A 208 -23.84 10.75 -1.79
C SER A 208 -24.91 11.56 -2.52
N VAL A 209 -24.68 12.85 -2.75
CA VAL A 209 -25.60 13.75 -3.47
C VAL A 209 -25.59 13.50 -4.98
N GLN A 210 -24.45 13.12 -5.55
CA GLN A 210 -24.34 12.84 -6.99
C GLN A 210 -24.91 11.46 -7.39
N GLY A 211 -25.11 10.55 -6.43
CA GLY A 211 -25.64 9.21 -6.66
C GLY A 211 -27.16 9.07 -6.51
N SER A 212 -27.87 10.15 -6.15
CA SER A 212 -29.33 10.23 -6.00
C SER A 212 -29.99 10.94 -7.17
#